data_AF-F4SAT7-F1
#
_entry.id   AF-F4SAT7-F1
#
_cell.length_a   1.000
_cell.length_b   1.000
_cell.length_c   1.000
_cell.angle_alpha   90.00
_cell.angle_beta   90.00
_cell.angle_gamma   90.00
#
_symmetry.space_group_name_H-M   'P 1'
#
loop_
_entity.id
_entity.type
_entity.pdbx_description
1 polymer ?
#
loop_
_entity_poly.entity_id
_entity_poly.type
_entity_poly.pdbx_seq_one_letter_code
_entity_poly.pdbx_strand_id
1 'polypeptide(L)'
;MDGINLKTTHRNEVLAINAAQSASTKLSTAEKTLAEAKVVLQRLQTQNPEYTTDYFSNQWERQKKCQLDAMSNGTLKNLEEQLINLLDLEEKLRDALSQLNNLRKKKRRNRTEAEKEAAITLPASIVAMESAIGDVVKQLGSEDFRKLKQATDPKARALIRVRLAKMKLYEAKVGIIVAQKQWDKNGQGTKIQQNLKKLMTRKQLMFKRKWESYRLQVTKYNAIRPLSHLTCPKIDESKALPFEDIFWNVEPLSHPSERWAVDPGTIEGIQSYLKYRSSCEELRRIGREVRQMVLASLQTDNKLDSLHNSLDSDWDRDNGGKELIELIQPGQRVSKDVWEASVEVMRTVYRNLRQSYCRKWMDWDSDMGRLLRATLQYTTCSEDDNLVLFARWQALVRRGKMLWEVIVDATSVEASGLDELEIIEQNLMLADEEDDVDDLMRLNELYLMDDTDDSDDEMDIDDYMS
;
A
#
# COMPACT_ATOMS: atom_id res chain seq x y z
N MET A 1 -1.75 -15.66 30.78
CA MET A 1 -2.55 -15.10 29.68
C MET A 1 -1.73 -13.96 29.10
N ASP A 2 -1.24 -14.14 27.89
CA ASP A 2 -0.28 -13.21 27.27
C ASP A 2 -0.99 -11.93 26.81
N GLY A 3 -0.44 -10.76 27.14
CA GLY A 3 -1.04 -9.45 26.83
C GLY A 3 -1.31 -9.22 25.33
N ILE A 4 -0.60 -9.93 24.45
CA ILE A 4 -0.79 -9.90 22.99
C ILE A 4 -2.16 -10.51 22.60
N ASN A 5 -2.61 -11.55 23.31
CA ASN A 5 -3.89 -12.21 23.04
C ASN A 5 -5.06 -11.32 23.49
N LEU A 6 -4.91 -10.61 24.62
CA LEU A 6 -5.92 -9.67 25.12
C LEU A 6 -6.09 -8.48 24.18
N LYS A 7 -4.99 -7.90 23.67
CA LYS A 7 -5.03 -6.81 22.68
C LYS A 7 -5.69 -7.22 21.37
N THR A 8 -5.33 -8.39 20.84
CA THR A 8 -5.91 -8.92 19.59
C THR A 8 -7.41 -9.20 19.75
N THR A 9 -7.81 -9.74 20.91
CA THR A 9 -9.21 -10.02 21.24
C THR A 9 -10.01 -8.72 21.33
N HIS A 10 -9.49 -7.72 22.04
CA HIS A 10 -10.12 -6.40 22.14
C HIS A 10 -10.26 -5.71 20.77
N ARG A 11 -9.21 -5.76 19.94
CA ARG A 11 -9.25 -5.22 18.57
C ARG A 11 -10.33 -5.89 17.73
N ASN A 12 -10.42 -7.22 17.80
CA ASN A 12 -11.45 -7.97 17.09
C ASN A 12 -12.86 -7.63 17.58
N GLU A 13 -13.04 -7.39 18.88
CA GLU A 13 -14.32 -6.95 19.46
C GLU A 13 -14.72 -5.55 18.95
N VAL A 14 -13.79 -4.59 18.96
CA VAL A 14 -14.03 -3.23 18.44
C VAL A 14 -14.36 -3.26 16.95
N LEU A 15 -13.59 -4.02 16.16
CA LEU A 15 -13.87 -4.22 14.73
C LEU A 15 -15.23 -4.89 14.50
N ALA A 16 -15.63 -5.81 15.37
CA ALA A 16 -16.92 -6.47 15.30
C ALA A 16 -18.08 -5.54 15.69
N ILE A 17 -17.90 -4.61 16.62
CA ILE A 17 -18.91 -3.59 16.96
C ILE A 17 -19.07 -2.63 15.78
N ASN A 18 -17.97 -2.14 15.21
CA ASN A 18 -17.98 -1.14 14.14
C ASN A 18 -18.20 -1.72 12.72
N ALA A 19 -18.48 -3.02 12.61
CA ALA A 19 -18.55 -3.71 11.31
C ALA A 19 -19.65 -3.15 10.38
N ALA A 20 -20.83 -2.84 10.91
CA ALA A 20 -21.93 -2.30 10.12
C ALA A 20 -21.61 -0.88 9.61
N GLN A 21 -21.05 -0.03 10.47
CA GLN A 21 -20.64 1.32 10.10
C GLN A 21 -19.49 1.30 9.08
N SER A 22 -18.48 0.44 9.28
CA SER A 22 -17.41 0.23 8.31
C SER A 22 -17.94 -0.22 6.94
N ALA A 23 -18.91 -1.13 6.92
CA ALA A 23 -19.58 -1.55 5.67
C ALA A 23 -20.35 -0.38 5.02
N SER A 24 -20.96 0.51 5.82
CA SER A 24 -21.69 1.70 5.36
C SER A 24 -20.74 2.71 4.68
N THR A 25 -19.58 2.97 5.29
CA THR A 25 -18.54 3.84 4.71
C THR A 25 -17.94 3.25 3.44
N LYS A 26 -17.66 1.94 3.43
CA LYS A 26 -17.16 1.24 2.23
C LYS A 26 -18.18 1.27 1.10
N LEU A 27 -19.46 1.08 1.41
CA LEU A 27 -20.55 1.18 0.45
C LEU A 27 -20.56 2.57 -0.22
N SER A 28 -20.57 3.64 0.59
CA SER A 28 -20.55 5.02 0.09
C SER A 28 -19.34 5.29 -0.82
N THR A 29 -18.15 4.84 -0.41
CA THR A 29 -16.91 5.00 -1.18
C THR A 29 -16.96 4.23 -2.50
N ALA A 30 -17.45 2.98 -2.48
CA ALA A 30 -17.57 2.15 -3.66
C ALA A 30 -18.61 2.68 -4.64
N GLU A 31 -19.75 3.18 -4.16
CA GLU A 31 -20.79 3.82 -4.97
C GLU A 31 -20.26 5.09 -5.66
N LYS A 32 -19.56 5.95 -4.90
CA LYS A 32 -18.93 7.16 -5.45
C LYS A 32 -17.90 6.81 -6.52
N THR A 33 -16.98 5.89 -6.23
CA THR A 33 -15.95 5.46 -7.18
C THR A 33 -16.56 4.85 -8.44
N LEU A 34 -17.63 4.06 -8.30
CA LEU A 34 -18.35 3.49 -9.43
C LEU A 34 -19.00 4.58 -10.30
N ALA A 35 -19.63 5.59 -9.69
CA ALA A 35 -20.24 6.70 -10.40
C ALA A 35 -19.21 7.52 -11.18
N GLU A 36 -18.09 7.88 -10.54
CA GLU A 36 -16.98 8.60 -11.17
C GLU A 36 -16.40 7.80 -12.36
N ALA A 37 -16.15 6.50 -12.17
CA ALA A 37 -15.63 5.64 -13.23
C ALA A 37 -16.61 5.54 -14.41
N LYS A 38 -17.92 5.42 -14.16
CA LYS A 38 -18.95 5.40 -15.22
C LYS A 38 -18.96 6.69 -16.02
N VAL A 39 -18.87 7.84 -15.37
CA VAL A 39 -18.85 9.16 -16.03
C VAL A 39 -17.64 9.27 -16.96
N VAL A 40 -16.46 8.87 -16.49
CA VAL A 40 -15.23 8.92 -17.31
C VAL A 40 -15.34 7.97 -18.51
N LEU A 41 -15.81 6.74 -18.32
CA LEU A 41 -15.98 5.77 -19.41
C LEU A 41 -17.00 6.26 -20.45
N GLN A 42 -18.13 6.84 -20.04
CA GLN A 42 -19.12 7.42 -20.95
C GLN A 42 -18.55 8.62 -21.72
N ARG A 43 -17.79 9.49 -21.03
CA ARG A 43 -17.12 10.63 -21.67
C ARG A 43 -16.15 10.15 -22.75
N LEU A 44 -15.32 9.15 -22.45
CA LEU A 44 -14.36 8.58 -23.39
C LEU A 44 -15.05 7.92 -24.59
N GLN A 45 -16.12 7.17 -24.36
CA GLN A 45 -16.91 6.55 -25.43
C GLN A 45 -17.60 7.59 -26.34
N THR A 46 -18.03 8.72 -25.76
CA THR A 46 -18.61 9.83 -26.53
C THR A 46 -17.57 10.53 -27.41
N GLN A 47 -16.33 10.64 -26.92
CA GLN A 47 -15.22 11.24 -27.66
C GLN A 47 -14.70 10.33 -28.77
N ASN A 48 -14.65 9.02 -28.53
CA ASN A 48 -14.24 8.03 -29.51
C ASN A 48 -15.13 6.78 -29.45
N PRO A 49 -15.91 6.48 -30.49
CA PRO A 49 -16.76 5.30 -30.54
C PRO A 49 -16.01 3.96 -30.38
N GLU A 50 -14.71 3.91 -30.68
CA GLU A 50 -13.88 2.71 -30.47
C GLU A 50 -13.63 2.40 -28.99
N TYR A 51 -13.73 3.40 -28.11
CA TYR A 51 -13.51 3.28 -26.66
C TYR A 51 -14.71 2.63 -25.96
N THR A 52 -14.84 1.33 -26.21
CA THR A 52 -15.82 0.47 -25.58
C THR A 52 -15.25 -0.20 -24.32
N THR A 53 -16.13 -0.72 -23.46
CA THR A 53 -15.73 -1.52 -22.30
C THR A 53 -14.88 -2.73 -22.71
N ASP A 54 -15.25 -3.40 -23.80
CA ASP A 54 -14.50 -4.55 -24.34
C ASP A 54 -13.11 -4.14 -24.84
N TYR A 55 -13.00 -2.96 -25.48
CA TYR A 55 -11.71 -2.42 -25.90
C TYR A 55 -10.77 -2.24 -24.70
N PHE A 56 -11.21 -1.57 -23.63
CA PHE A 56 -10.37 -1.36 -22.44
C PHE A 56 -10.02 -2.68 -21.73
N SER A 57 -10.96 -3.64 -21.70
CA SER A 57 -10.69 -4.99 -21.17
C SER A 57 -9.60 -5.69 -21.98
N ASN A 58 -9.67 -5.64 -23.31
CA ASN A 58 -8.67 -6.26 -24.18
C ASN A 58 -7.30 -5.57 -24.08
N GLN A 59 -7.27 -4.24 -23.96
CA GLN A 59 -6.04 -3.49 -23.76
C GLN A 59 -5.40 -3.81 -22.40
N TRP A 60 -6.20 -3.99 -21.35
CA TRP A 60 -5.72 -4.45 -20.05
C TRP A 60 -5.14 -5.87 -20.09
N GLU A 61 -5.81 -6.81 -20.77
CA GLU A 61 -5.26 -8.16 -20.98
C GLU A 61 -3.95 -8.13 -21.77
N ARG A 62 -3.86 -7.27 -22.78
CA ARG A 62 -2.63 -7.05 -23.55
C ARG A 62 -1.50 -6.52 -22.67
N GLN A 63 -1.79 -5.53 -21.81
CA GLN A 63 -0.81 -4.99 -20.85
C GLN A 63 -0.29 -6.08 -19.91
N LYS A 64 -1.18 -6.87 -19.30
CA LYS A 64 -0.78 -8.00 -18.42
C LYS A 64 0.08 -9.02 -19.15
N LYS A 65 -0.29 -9.39 -20.39
CA LYS A 65 0.51 -10.32 -21.19
C LYS A 65 1.91 -9.78 -21.45
N CYS A 66 2.04 -8.52 -21.86
CA CYS A 66 3.34 -7.89 -22.07
C CYS A 66 4.18 -7.85 -20.79
N GLN A 67 3.56 -7.60 -19.63
CA GLN A 67 4.24 -7.62 -18.33
C GLN A 67 4.72 -9.03 -17.94
N LEU A 68 3.89 -10.06 -18.15
CA LEU A 68 4.27 -11.46 -17.92
C LEU A 68 5.41 -11.90 -18.84
N ASP A 69 5.35 -11.55 -20.12
CA ASP A 69 6.40 -11.85 -21.09
C ASP A 69 7.73 -11.19 -20.68
N ALA A 70 7.69 -9.94 -20.22
CA ALA A 70 8.86 -9.23 -19.70
C ALA A 70 9.44 -9.89 -18.44
N MET A 71 8.59 -10.38 -17.53
CA MET A 71 9.03 -11.13 -16.34
C MET A 71 9.68 -12.47 -16.67
N SER A 72 9.21 -13.15 -17.73
CA SER A 72 9.76 -14.45 -18.16
C SER A 72 11.12 -14.33 -18.87
N ASN A 73 11.45 -13.16 -19.41
CA ASN A 73 12.64 -12.97 -20.25
C ASN A 73 13.85 -12.49 -19.46
N GLY A 74 14.49 -13.40 -18.71
CA GLY A 74 15.67 -13.10 -17.89
C GLY A 74 16.85 -12.49 -18.67
N THR A 75 16.96 -12.75 -19.97
CA THR A 75 18.03 -12.17 -20.81
C THR A 75 17.85 -10.66 -21.06
N LEU A 76 16.61 -10.18 -21.17
CA LEU A 76 16.31 -8.76 -21.33
C LEU A 76 16.54 -8.00 -20.02
N LYS A 77 16.20 -8.62 -18.89
CA LYS A 77 16.49 -8.08 -17.56
C LYS A 77 18.00 -7.90 -17.35
N ASN A 78 18.80 -8.92 -17.69
CA ASN A 78 20.26 -8.84 -17.60
C ASN A 78 20.83 -7.72 -18.51
N LEU A 79 20.26 -7.53 -19.70
CA LEU A 79 20.65 -6.42 -20.58
C LEU A 79 20.34 -5.05 -19.95
N GLU A 80 19.17 -4.90 -19.32
CA GLU A 80 18.78 -3.68 -18.62
C GLU A 80 19.70 -3.39 -17.44
N GLU A 81 20.04 -4.38 -16.62
CA GLU A 81 21.00 -4.24 -15.51
C GLU A 81 22.38 -3.79 -16.00
N GLN A 82 22.88 -4.38 -17.08
CA GLN A 82 24.16 -3.95 -17.69
C GLN A 82 24.10 -2.52 -18.24
N LEU A 83 22.96 -2.10 -18.79
CA LEU A 83 22.76 -0.71 -19.24
C LEU A 83 22.62 0.27 -18.06
N ILE A 84 22.02 -0.15 -16.95
CA ILE A 84 21.96 0.61 -15.69
C ILE A 84 23.37 0.85 -15.17
N ASN A 85 24.20 -0.19 -15.10
CA ASN A 85 25.60 -0.11 -14.66
C ASN A 85 26.40 0.84 -15.55
N LEU A 86 26.22 0.73 -16.87
CA LEU A 86 26.88 1.63 -17.81
C LEU A 86 26.47 3.09 -17.60
N LEU A 87 25.19 3.37 -17.34
CA LEU A 87 24.73 4.73 -17.06
C LEU A 87 25.35 5.30 -15.77
N ASP A 88 25.52 4.48 -14.73
CA ASP A 88 26.17 4.94 -13.49
C ASP A 88 27.65 5.18 -13.69
N LEU A 89 28.35 4.32 -14.44
CA LEU A 89 29.76 4.55 -14.77
C LEU A 89 29.94 5.81 -15.64
N GLU A 90 29.08 6.03 -16.64
CA GLU A 90 29.07 7.26 -17.46
C GLU A 90 28.79 8.52 -16.61
N GLU A 91 28.00 8.40 -15.55
CA GLU A 91 27.73 9.48 -14.59
C GLU A 91 28.92 9.73 -13.66
N LYS A 92 29.49 8.68 -13.04
CA LYS A 92 30.67 8.77 -12.16
C LYS A 92 31.88 9.34 -12.91
N LEU A 93 32.12 8.89 -14.15
CA LEU A 93 33.19 9.42 -15.01
C LEU A 93 33.02 10.93 -15.26
N ARG A 94 31.79 11.36 -15.55
CA ARG A 94 31.48 12.78 -15.78
C ARG A 94 31.74 13.62 -14.53
N ASP A 95 31.32 13.13 -13.37
CA ASP A 95 31.55 13.79 -12.09
C ASP A 95 33.05 13.92 -11.81
N ALA A 96 33.83 12.85 -11.99
CA ALA A 96 35.28 12.87 -11.79
C ALA A 96 36.01 13.82 -12.76
N LEU A 97 35.60 13.86 -14.04
CA LEU A 97 36.13 14.81 -15.02
C LEU A 97 35.79 16.26 -14.65
N SER A 98 34.58 16.52 -14.15
CA SER A 98 34.16 17.84 -13.66
C SER A 98 34.98 18.26 -12.44
N GLN A 99 35.17 17.36 -11.47
CA GLN A 99 36.01 17.58 -10.29
C GLN A 99 37.45 17.90 -10.68
N LEU A 100 38.05 17.10 -11.57
CA LEU A 100 39.41 17.33 -12.05
C LEU A 100 39.53 18.69 -12.75
N ASN A 101 38.55 19.07 -13.56
CA ASN A 101 38.53 20.38 -14.21
C ASN A 101 38.41 21.53 -13.20
N ASN A 102 37.61 21.38 -12.16
CA ASN A 102 37.49 22.38 -11.09
C ASN A 102 38.80 22.51 -10.29
N LEU A 103 39.45 21.39 -9.97
CA LEU A 103 40.76 21.38 -9.33
C LEU A 103 41.82 22.06 -10.21
N ARG A 104 41.82 21.79 -11.52
CA ARG A 104 42.74 22.43 -12.49
C ARG A 104 42.54 23.94 -12.56
N LYS A 105 41.29 24.43 -12.46
CA LYS A 105 40.98 25.87 -12.44
C LYS A 105 41.39 26.55 -11.13
N LYS A 106 41.37 25.83 -10.00
CA LYS A 106 41.79 26.36 -8.69
C LYS A 106 43.32 26.48 -8.62
N LYS A 107 43.83 27.67 -8.25
CA LYS A 107 45.26 27.89 -8.03
C LYS A 107 45.79 26.90 -6.99
N ARG A 108 46.92 26.26 -7.28
CA ARG A 108 47.51 25.20 -6.42
C ARG A 108 47.68 25.62 -4.96
N ARG A 109 48.01 26.88 -4.70
CA ARG A 109 48.21 27.44 -3.35
C ARG A 109 46.92 27.51 -2.51
N ASN A 110 45.76 27.49 -3.14
CA ASN A 110 44.46 27.61 -2.46
C ASN A 110 43.78 26.23 -2.30
N ARG A 111 44.50 25.13 -2.59
CA ARG A 111 43.96 23.78 -2.46
C ARG A 111 44.07 23.29 -1.03
N THR A 112 43.02 22.66 -0.52
CA THR A 112 43.07 21.91 0.74
C THR A 112 43.90 20.64 0.56
N GLU A 113 44.30 19.98 1.66
CA GLU A 113 45.09 18.75 1.58
C GLU A 113 44.34 17.64 0.84
N ALA A 114 43.06 17.43 1.18
CA ALA A 114 42.16 16.52 0.46
C ALA A 114 42.04 16.84 -1.05
N GLU A 115 42.05 18.12 -1.45
CA GLU A 115 42.02 18.51 -2.86
C GLU A 115 43.34 18.26 -3.60
N LYS A 116 44.48 18.24 -2.88
CA LYS A 116 45.77 17.88 -3.46
C LYS A 116 45.86 16.38 -3.68
N GLU A 117 45.43 15.60 -2.70
CA GLU A 117 45.34 14.14 -2.79
C GLU A 117 44.39 13.71 -3.91
N ALA A 118 43.19 14.27 -3.95
CA ALA A 118 42.23 14.04 -5.04
C ALA A 118 42.83 14.38 -6.42
N ALA A 119 43.65 15.43 -6.52
CA ALA A 119 44.30 15.77 -7.80
C ALA A 119 45.33 14.73 -8.27
N ILE A 120 45.84 13.90 -7.37
CA ILE A 120 46.78 12.81 -7.64
C ILE A 120 46.02 11.52 -7.97
N THR A 121 44.95 11.21 -7.23
CA THR A 121 44.22 9.94 -7.33
C THR A 121 43.14 9.94 -8.42
N LEU A 122 42.47 11.08 -8.67
CA LEU A 122 41.38 11.19 -9.65
C LEU A 122 41.77 10.76 -11.07
N PRO A 123 42.96 11.10 -11.62
CA PRO A 123 43.37 10.63 -12.94
C PRO A 123 43.39 9.10 -13.05
N ALA A 124 43.89 8.40 -12.03
CA ALA A 124 43.91 6.93 -12.00
C ALA A 124 42.49 6.36 -11.91
N SER A 125 41.63 6.95 -11.07
CA SER A 125 40.21 6.58 -10.96
C SER A 125 39.45 6.79 -12.29
N ILE A 126 39.74 7.86 -13.02
CA ILE A 126 39.18 8.12 -14.37
C ILE A 126 39.54 7.00 -15.33
N VAL A 127 40.81 6.59 -15.39
CA VAL A 127 41.24 5.48 -16.25
C VAL A 127 40.56 4.17 -15.86
N ALA A 128 40.42 3.90 -14.55
CA ALA A 128 39.70 2.72 -14.07
C ALA A 128 38.22 2.72 -14.50
N MET A 129 37.54 3.87 -14.39
CA MET A 129 36.16 4.03 -14.86
C MET A 129 36.03 3.87 -16.38
N GLU A 130 36.95 4.45 -17.16
CA GLU A 130 36.98 4.28 -18.62
C GLU A 130 37.20 2.81 -19.02
N SER A 131 38.08 2.10 -18.32
CA SER A 131 38.28 0.66 -18.51
C SER A 131 37.02 -0.14 -18.20
N ALA A 132 36.38 0.13 -17.05
CA ALA A 132 35.14 -0.54 -16.65
C ALA A 132 34.01 -0.27 -17.65
N ILE A 133 33.89 0.96 -18.17
CA ILE A 133 32.97 1.29 -19.27
C ILE A 133 33.30 0.45 -20.51
N GLY A 134 34.58 0.35 -20.86
CA GLY A 134 35.06 -0.49 -21.96
C GLY A 134 34.65 -1.95 -21.81
N ASP A 135 34.76 -2.51 -20.60
CA ASP A 135 34.43 -3.90 -20.33
C ASP A 135 32.93 -4.17 -20.36
N VAL A 136 32.11 -3.28 -19.77
CA VAL A 136 30.64 -3.37 -19.89
C VAL A 136 30.21 -3.23 -21.35
N VAL A 137 30.84 -2.35 -22.14
CA VAL A 137 30.56 -2.21 -23.58
C VAL A 137 30.94 -3.47 -24.37
N LYS A 138 32.07 -4.12 -24.03
CA LYS A 138 32.46 -5.41 -24.63
C LYS A 138 31.45 -6.51 -24.29
N GLN A 139 31.02 -6.60 -23.03
CA GLN A 139 29.99 -7.55 -22.60
C GLN A 139 28.69 -7.32 -23.37
N LEU A 140 28.23 -6.07 -23.48
CA LEU A 140 27.07 -5.67 -24.31
C LEU A 140 27.28 -5.91 -25.83
N GLY A 141 28.50 -6.25 -26.26
CA GLY A 141 28.89 -6.59 -27.62
C GLY A 141 29.03 -8.09 -27.91
N SER A 142 28.89 -8.95 -26.89
CA SER A 142 28.98 -10.41 -27.01
C SER A 142 27.89 -11.00 -27.90
N GLU A 143 28.06 -12.24 -28.36
CA GLU A 143 27.08 -12.89 -29.23
C GLU A 143 25.70 -13.05 -28.58
N ASP A 144 25.66 -13.25 -27.27
CA ASP A 144 24.42 -13.43 -26.50
C ASP A 144 23.54 -12.17 -26.57
N PHE A 145 24.14 -10.99 -26.42
CA PHE A 145 23.44 -9.72 -26.60
C PHE A 145 23.33 -9.32 -28.07
N ARG A 146 24.18 -9.87 -28.96
CA ARG A 146 24.15 -9.60 -30.41
C ARG A 146 22.90 -10.21 -31.07
N LYS A 147 22.50 -11.42 -30.66
CA LYS A 147 21.28 -12.10 -31.15
C LYS A 147 20.01 -11.31 -30.78
N LEU A 148 19.96 -10.73 -29.58
CA LEU A 148 18.91 -9.79 -29.15
C LEU A 148 19.03 -8.43 -29.90
N LYS A 149 20.26 -7.97 -30.15
CA LYS A 149 20.58 -6.70 -30.85
C LYS A 149 20.25 -6.70 -32.34
N GLN A 150 20.43 -7.80 -33.06
CA GLN A 150 20.18 -7.85 -34.52
C GLN A 150 18.69 -7.66 -34.85
N ALA A 151 17.81 -7.90 -33.88
CA ALA A 151 16.39 -7.57 -33.92
C ALA A 151 16.03 -6.18 -33.35
N THR A 152 16.97 -5.48 -32.70
CA THR A 152 16.70 -4.21 -31.99
C THR A 152 17.41 -3.03 -32.67
N ASP A 153 16.62 -2.26 -33.43
CA ASP A 153 16.95 -0.97 -34.06
C ASP A 153 17.81 -0.07 -33.12
N PRO A 154 18.91 0.54 -33.59
CA PRO A 154 19.66 1.57 -32.84
C PRO A 154 18.78 2.58 -32.10
N LYS A 155 17.62 2.91 -32.68
CA LYS A 155 16.56 3.74 -32.06
C LYS A 155 15.99 3.14 -30.77
N ALA A 156 15.64 1.87 -30.78
CA ALA A 156 15.06 1.19 -29.62
C ALA A 156 16.07 1.14 -28.46
N ARG A 157 17.38 0.99 -28.76
CA ARG A 157 18.43 1.04 -27.73
C ARG A 157 18.58 2.42 -27.09
N ALA A 158 18.55 3.47 -27.91
CA ALA A 158 18.59 4.83 -27.39
C ALA A 158 17.35 5.13 -26.52
N LEU A 159 16.17 4.63 -26.91
CA LEU A 159 14.94 4.75 -26.14
C LEU A 159 15.01 4.02 -24.79
N ILE A 160 15.55 2.79 -24.76
CA ILE A 160 15.77 2.02 -23.51
C ILE A 160 16.69 2.79 -22.57
N ARG A 161 17.78 3.40 -23.07
CA ARG A 161 18.67 4.22 -22.23
C ARG A 161 17.98 5.46 -21.67
N VAL A 162 17.16 6.14 -22.48
CA VAL A 162 16.34 7.28 -22.01
C VAL A 162 15.38 6.82 -20.91
N ARG A 163 14.73 5.67 -21.10
CA ARG A 163 13.83 5.06 -20.14
C ARG A 163 14.52 4.78 -18.80
N LEU A 164 15.66 4.09 -18.82
CA LEU A 164 16.41 3.74 -17.61
C LEU A 164 16.93 4.99 -16.88
N ALA A 165 17.41 5.98 -17.63
CA ALA A 165 17.84 7.26 -17.03
C ALA A 165 16.65 8.02 -16.40
N LYS A 166 15.45 7.93 -17.00
CA LYS A 166 14.23 8.52 -16.47
C LYS A 166 13.76 7.82 -15.19
N MET A 167 13.84 6.49 -15.11
CA MET A 167 13.55 5.73 -13.89
C MET A 167 14.46 6.16 -12.74
N LYS A 168 15.77 6.28 -12.99
CA LYS A 168 16.73 6.79 -11.99
C LYS A 168 16.44 8.21 -11.54
N LEU A 169 15.97 9.07 -12.46
CA LEU A 169 15.54 10.43 -12.13
C LEU A 169 14.30 10.42 -11.21
N TYR A 170 13.35 9.53 -11.47
CA TYR A 170 12.17 9.33 -10.63
C TYR A 170 12.56 8.86 -9.22
N GLU A 171 13.44 7.85 -9.11
CA GLU A 171 13.96 7.37 -7.83
C GLU A 171 14.65 8.48 -7.02
N ALA A 172 15.46 9.31 -7.68
CA ALA A 172 16.10 10.45 -7.03
C ALA A 172 15.07 11.47 -6.51
N LYS A 173 13.95 11.66 -7.21
CA LYS A 173 12.85 12.52 -6.76
C LYS A 173 12.14 11.95 -5.54
N VAL A 174 11.84 10.65 -5.55
CA VAL A 174 11.28 9.94 -4.38
C VAL A 174 12.21 10.15 -3.18
N GLY A 175 13.52 10.03 -3.37
CA GLY A 175 14.51 10.29 -2.32
C GLY A 175 14.46 11.71 -1.73
N ILE A 176 14.14 12.74 -2.52
CA ILE A 176 13.92 14.11 -2.03
C ILE A 176 12.64 14.17 -1.18
N ILE A 177 11.54 13.61 -1.69
CA ILE A 177 10.24 13.68 -1.01
C ILE A 177 10.25 12.91 0.32
N VAL A 178 10.90 11.75 0.37
CA VAL A 178 11.08 10.99 1.61
C VAL A 178 11.91 11.80 2.62
N ALA A 179 13.01 12.43 2.18
CA ALA A 179 13.81 13.29 3.05
C ALA A 179 13.02 14.52 3.52
N GLN A 180 12.17 15.10 2.68
CA GLN A 180 11.28 16.21 3.03
C GLN A 180 10.26 15.78 4.09
N LYS A 181 9.60 14.64 3.91
CA LYS A 181 8.68 14.09 4.92
C LYS A 181 9.36 13.86 6.27
N GLN A 182 10.61 13.39 6.27
CA GLN A 182 11.40 13.21 7.50
C GLN A 182 11.75 14.55 8.15
N TRP A 183 12.03 15.58 7.34
CA TRP A 183 12.29 16.94 7.79
C TRP A 183 11.06 17.60 8.43
N ASP A 184 9.87 17.37 7.85
CA ASP A 184 8.62 18.00 8.28
C ASP A 184 8.03 17.35 9.55
N LYS A 185 8.66 16.29 10.10
CA LYS A 185 8.26 15.70 11.38
C LYS A 185 8.63 16.64 12.54
N ASN A 186 7.63 17.04 13.32
CA ASN A 186 7.80 17.88 14.50
C ASN A 186 8.55 17.15 15.63
N GLY A 187 9.17 17.90 16.55
CA GLY A 187 9.77 17.35 17.77
C GLY A 187 11.20 16.84 17.66
N GLN A 188 11.90 17.10 16.54
CA GLN A 188 13.28 16.64 16.34
C GLN A 188 14.30 17.60 16.94
N GLY A 189 15.27 17.06 17.70
CA GLY A 189 16.37 17.83 18.27
C GLY A 189 17.33 18.43 17.22
N THR A 190 18.10 19.44 17.61
CA THR A 190 18.98 20.24 16.73
C THR A 190 19.98 19.42 15.92
N LYS A 191 20.54 18.34 16.50
CA LYS A 191 21.49 17.45 15.82
C LYS A 191 20.83 16.67 14.67
N ILE A 192 19.59 16.23 14.86
CA ILE A 192 18.81 15.51 13.85
C ILE A 192 18.47 16.46 12.70
N GLN A 193 18.04 17.69 13.01
CA GLN A 193 17.76 18.72 12.00
C GLN A 193 19.01 19.05 11.14
N GLN A 194 20.19 19.16 11.75
CA GLN A 194 21.44 19.38 10.99
C GLN A 194 21.78 18.20 10.07
N ASN A 195 21.60 16.96 10.53
CA ASN A 195 21.83 15.77 9.73
C ASN A 195 20.85 15.66 8.57
N LEU A 196 19.56 15.94 8.81
CA LEU A 196 18.55 15.99 7.75
C LEU A 196 18.86 17.10 6.74
N LYS A 197 19.59 18.16 7.13
CA LYS A 197 19.91 19.28 6.23
C LYS A 197 20.97 18.84 5.25
N LYS A 198 21.98 18.14 5.77
CA LYS A 198 23.02 17.47 4.98
C LYS A 198 22.39 16.42 4.06
N LEU A 199 21.45 15.61 4.58
CA LEU A 199 20.73 14.61 3.79
C LEU A 199 19.94 15.25 2.64
N MET A 200 19.15 16.29 2.92
CA MET A 200 18.36 17.00 1.92
C MET A 200 19.26 17.60 0.84
N THR A 201 20.37 18.22 1.23
CA THR A 201 21.37 18.77 0.30
C THR A 201 21.96 17.67 -0.60
N ARG A 202 22.31 16.51 -0.03
CA ARG A 202 22.79 15.35 -0.79
C ARG A 202 21.74 14.83 -1.77
N LYS A 203 20.48 14.67 -1.35
CA LYS A 203 19.39 14.20 -2.21
C LYS A 203 19.08 15.18 -3.35
N GLN A 204 19.10 16.49 -3.08
CA GLN A 204 18.97 17.52 -4.11
C GLN A 204 20.11 17.49 -5.15
N LEU A 205 21.35 17.27 -4.70
CA LEU A 205 22.50 17.12 -5.60
C LEU A 205 22.39 15.85 -6.45
N MET A 206 21.97 14.74 -5.84
CA MET A 206 21.74 13.48 -6.54
C MET A 206 20.68 13.64 -7.65
N PHE A 207 19.55 14.29 -7.35
CA PHE A 207 18.53 14.59 -8.37
C PHE A 207 19.10 15.40 -9.54
N LYS A 208 19.92 16.42 -9.26
CA LYS A 208 20.57 17.21 -10.32
C LYS A 208 21.46 16.34 -11.21
N ARG A 209 22.26 15.44 -10.62
CA ARG A 209 23.12 14.51 -11.36
C ARG A 209 22.30 13.58 -12.26
N LYS A 210 21.24 12.96 -11.70
CA LYS A 210 20.34 12.09 -12.47
C LYS A 210 19.61 12.84 -13.58
N TRP A 211 19.22 14.10 -13.35
CA TRP A 211 18.59 14.94 -14.37
C TRP A 211 19.55 15.24 -15.53
N GLU A 212 20.81 15.56 -15.24
CA GLU A 212 21.82 15.78 -16.27
C GLU A 212 22.10 14.49 -17.07
N SER A 213 22.06 13.32 -16.43
CA SER A 213 22.17 12.04 -17.10
C SER A 213 20.98 11.78 -18.03
N TYR A 214 19.75 11.98 -17.55
CA TYR A 214 18.54 11.90 -18.36
C TYR A 214 18.55 12.85 -19.56
N ARG A 215 18.86 14.13 -19.34
CA ARG A 215 18.95 15.15 -20.41
C ARG A 215 19.96 14.75 -21.49
N LEU A 216 21.10 14.19 -21.11
CA LEU A 216 22.11 13.73 -22.06
C LEU A 216 21.57 12.59 -22.93
N GLN A 217 20.87 11.61 -22.34
CA GLN A 217 20.29 10.52 -23.12
C GLN A 217 19.17 11.01 -24.04
N VAL A 218 18.33 11.94 -23.59
CA VAL A 218 17.31 12.58 -24.44
C VAL A 218 17.96 13.32 -25.62
N THR A 219 19.05 14.05 -25.36
CA THR A 219 19.80 14.75 -26.42
C THR A 219 20.38 13.76 -27.44
N LYS A 220 20.99 12.66 -26.97
CA LYS A 220 21.50 11.58 -27.83
C LYS A 220 20.38 10.93 -28.66
N TYR A 221 19.22 10.69 -28.06
CA TYR A 221 18.06 10.13 -28.74
C TYR A 221 17.50 11.09 -29.80
N ASN A 222 17.29 12.35 -29.46
CA ASN A 222 16.74 13.37 -30.35
C ASN A 222 17.69 13.66 -31.53
N ALA A 223 19.01 13.50 -31.35
CA ALA A 223 19.99 13.60 -32.43
C ALA A 223 19.85 12.47 -33.47
N ILE A 224 19.35 11.29 -33.06
CA ILE A 224 19.08 10.16 -33.97
C ILE A 224 17.75 10.34 -34.72
N ARG A 225 16.76 11.06 -34.13
CA ARG A 225 15.44 11.29 -34.73
C ARG A 225 14.90 12.71 -34.50
N PRO A 226 15.05 13.64 -35.46
CA PRO A 226 14.54 15.01 -35.35
C PRO A 226 13.00 15.10 -35.28
N LEU A 227 12.28 14.12 -35.83
CA LEU A 227 10.82 14.15 -36.04
C LEU A 227 9.98 13.66 -34.84
N SER A 228 10.58 13.02 -33.83
CA SER A 228 9.88 12.61 -32.59
C SER A 228 10.68 13.07 -31.39
N HIS A 229 10.69 14.38 -31.18
CA HIS A 229 11.46 15.02 -30.12
C HIS A 229 10.88 14.65 -28.75
N LEU A 230 11.65 13.93 -27.93
CA LEU A 230 11.31 13.75 -26.53
C LEU A 230 11.53 15.07 -25.81
N THR A 231 10.50 15.54 -25.10
CA THR A 231 10.57 16.74 -24.27
C THR A 231 11.47 16.49 -23.06
N CYS A 232 12.35 17.44 -22.76
CA CYS A 232 13.15 17.43 -21.54
C CYS A 232 12.84 18.70 -20.73
N PRO A 233 11.96 18.63 -19.72
CA PRO A 233 11.69 19.74 -18.81
C PRO A 233 12.97 20.27 -18.15
N LYS A 234 12.99 21.55 -17.79
CA LYS A 234 14.11 22.11 -17.03
C LYS A 234 14.21 21.44 -15.66
N ILE A 235 15.37 21.56 -15.02
CA ILE A 235 15.60 20.94 -13.71
C ILE A 235 14.58 21.39 -12.67
N ASP A 236 14.29 22.68 -12.58
CA ASP A 236 13.37 23.22 -11.58
C ASP A 236 11.91 22.86 -11.88
N GLU A 237 11.53 22.84 -13.16
CA GLU A 237 10.24 22.33 -13.62
C GLU A 237 10.08 20.86 -13.22
N SER A 238 11.05 20.00 -13.54
CA SER A 238 10.99 18.57 -13.20
C SER A 238 10.90 18.31 -11.69
N LYS A 239 11.54 19.13 -10.86
CA LYS A 239 11.39 19.04 -9.39
C LYS A 239 9.98 19.38 -8.93
N ALA A 240 9.37 20.40 -9.53
CA ALA A 240 8.06 20.92 -9.15
C ALA A 240 6.88 20.08 -9.66
N LEU A 241 7.08 19.28 -10.71
CA LEU A 241 6.01 18.42 -11.23
C LEU A 241 5.44 17.53 -10.11
N PRO A 242 4.13 17.25 -10.07
CA PRO A 242 3.57 16.20 -9.22
C PRO A 242 4.04 14.80 -9.69
N PHE A 243 3.86 13.74 -8.89
CA PHE A 243 4.21 12.39 -9.33
C PHE A 243 3.21 11.84 -10.35
N GLU A 244 2.00 12.37 -10.34
CA GLU A 244 0.87 12.07 -11.23
C GLU A 244 1.05 12.70 -12.62
N ASP A 245 2.08 13.53 -12.81
CA ASP A 245 2.37 14.14 -14.11
C ASP A 245 2.74 13.08 -15.16
N ILE A 246 2.24 13.25 -16.39
CA ILE A 246 2.51 12.37 -17.54
C ILE A 246 4.02 12.24 -17.81
N PHE A 247 4.80 13.27 -17.48
CA PHE A 247 6.25 13.21 -17.54
C PHE A 247 6.81 12.07 -16.71
N TRP A 248 6.24 11.64 -15.58
CA TRP A 248 6.78 10.51 -14.82
C TRP A 248 6.34 9.16 -15.35
N ASN A 249 5.37 9.11 -16.26
CA ASN A 249 4.96 7.86 -16.89
C ASN A 249 6.07 7.31 -17.81
N VAL A 250 6.55 6.11 -17.50
CA VAL A 250 7.62 5.41 -18.22
C VAL A 250 7.05 4.43 -19.27
N GLU A 251 5.77 4.06 -19.16
CA GLU A 251 5.08 3.13 -20.07
C GLU A 251 5.19 3.52 -21.55
N PRO A 252 5.01 4.80 -21.96
CA PRO A 252 5.17 5.19 -23.36
C PRO A 252 6.57 4.93 -23.93
N LEU A 253 7.60 4.90 -23.07
CA LEU A 253 8.98 4.61 -23.46
C LEU A 253 9.28 3.10 -23.52
N SER A 254 8.57 2.30 -22.72
CA SER A 254 8.69 0.83 -22.73
C SER A 254 7.95 0.18 -23.88
N HIS A 255 6.75 0.68 -24.19
CA HIS A 255 5.88 0.08 -25.21
C HIS A 255 5.35 1.14 -26.19
N PRO A 256 6.25 1.78 -26.98
CA PRO A 256 5.89 2.90 -27.86
C PRO A 256 4.95 2.53 -29.02
N SER A 257 4.76 1.24 -29.28
CA SER A 257 3.84 0.70 -30.29
C SER A 257 2.47 0.32 -29.71
N GLU A 258 2.33 0.25 -28.39
CA GLU A 258 1.12 -0.22 -27.73
C GLU A 258 0.23 0.96 -27.32
N ARG A 259 -1.07 0.88 -27.65
CA ARG A 259 -2.02 1.98 -27.37
C ARG A 259 -2.20 2.19 -25.87
N TRP A 260 -2.27 1.11 -25.08
CA TRP A 260 -2.36 1.19 -23.62
C TRP A 260 -1.21 1.93 -22.94
N ALA A 261 -0.08 2.11 -23.61
CA ALA A 261 1.09 2.79 -23.06
C ALA A 261 1.26 4.23 -23.56
N VAL A 262 0.70 4.57 -24.73
CA VAL A 262 0.96 5.86 -25.40
C VAL A 262 -0.28 6.75 -25.47
N ASP A 263 -1.45 6.15 -25.67
CA ASP A 263 -2.69 6.89 -25.87
C ASP A 263 -3.34 7.26 -24.52
N PRO A 264 -3.43 8.56 -24.17
CA PRO A 264 -3.99 9.00 -22.90
C PRO A 264 -5.43 8.54 -22.68
N GLY A 265 -6.24 8.48 -23.75
CA GLY A 265 -7.62 7.99 -23.66
C GLY A 265 -7.70 6.50 -23.33
N THR A 266 -6.80 5.70 -23.91
CA THR A 266 -6.67 4.28 -23.56
C THR A 266 -6.17 4.09 -22.12
N ILE A 267 -5.18 4.85 -21.67
CA ILE A 267 -4.64 4.76 -20.30
C ILE A 267 -5.73 5.10 -19.26
N GLU A 268 -6.37 6.27 -19.42
CA GLU A 268 -7.44 6.72 -18.53
C GLU A 268 -8.64 5.77 -18.56
N GLY A 269 -8.96 5.24 -19.74
CA GLY A 269 -10.02 4.27 -19.93
C GLY A 269 -9.76 2.93 -19.25
N ILE A 270 -8.53 2.40 -19.30
CA ILE A 270 -8.14 1.19 -18.55
C ILE A 270 -8.26 1.44 -17.05
N GLN A 271 -7.74 2.55 -16.53
CA GLN A 271 -7.81 2.86 -15.11
C GLN A 271 -9.27 2.97 -14.64
N SER A 272 -10.09 3.67 -15.41
CA SER A 272 -11.53 3.84 -15.12
C SER A 272 -12.29 2.51 -15.24
N TYR A 273 -11.95 1.68 -16.21
CA TYR A 273 -12.50 0.32 -16.37
C TYR A 273 -12.17 -0.57 -15.17
N LEU A 274 -10.92 -0.55 -14.69
CA LEU A 274 -10.51 -1.32 -13.52
C LEU A 274 -11.23 -0.84 -12.26
N LYS A 275 -11.33 0.48 -12.04
CA LYS A 275 -12.12 1.07 -10.94
C LYS A 275 -13.58 0.66 -11.01
N TYR A 276 -14.18 0.75 -12.19
CA TYR A 276 -15.55 0.30 -12.44
C TYR A 276 -15.74 -1.16 -12.02
N ARG A 277 -14.88 -2.06 -12.51
CA ARG A 277 -14.96 -3.50 -12.22
C ARG A 277 -14.73 -3.79 -10.74
N SER A 278 -13.70 -3.21 -10.13
CA SER A 278 -13.39 -3.44 -8.71
C SER A 278 -14.48 -2.91 -7.79
N SER A 279 -15.03 -1.73 -8.07
CA SER A 279 -16.14 -1.17 -7.29
C SER A 279 -17.40 -2.01 -7.43
N CYS A 280 -17.72 -2.52 -8.63
CA CYS A 280 -18.81 -3.47 -8.79
C CYS A 280 -18.61 -4.73 -7.93
N GLU A 281 -17.42 -5.34 -7.94
CA GLU A 281 -17.16 -6.52 -7.10
C GLU A 281 -17.21 -6.21 -5.60
N GLU A 282 -16.68 -5.07 -5.18
CA GLU A 282 -16.75 -4.63 -3.78
C GLU A 282 -18.19 -4.45 -3.32
N LEU A 283 -19.06 -3.86 -4.15
CA LEU A 283 -20.48 -3.72 -3.85
C LEU A 283 -21.19 -5.09 -3.73
N ARG A 284 -20.84 -6.07 -4.59
CA ARG A 284 -21.33 -7.45 -4.45
C ARG A 284 -20.82 -8.10 -3.16
N ARG A 285 -19.55 -7.87 -2.82
CA ARG A 285 -18.92 -8.40 -1.61
C ARG A 285 -19.60 -7.83 -0.36
N ILE A 286 -19.75 -6.52 -0.24
CA ILE A 286 -20.47 -5.85 0.84
C ILE A 286 -21.89 -6.43 0.93
N GLY A 287 -22.59 -6.56 -0.20
CA GLY A 287 -23.92 -7.16 -0.22
C GLY A 287 -23.98 -8.58 0.36
N ARG A 288 -22.99 -9.43 0.06
CA ARG A 288 -22.88 -10.78 0.64
C ARG A 288 -22.56 -10.73 2.13
N GLU A 289 -21.57 -9.95 2.52
CA GLU A 289 -21.10 -9.86 3.91
C GLU A 289 -22.21 -9.32 4.84
N VAL A 290 -22.93 -8.28 4.43
CA VAL A 290 -24.08 -7.73 5.18
C VAL A 290 -25.16 -8.79 5.43
N ARG A 291 -25.52 -9.58 4.40
CA ARG A 291 -26.52 -10.65 4.56
C ARG A 291 -26.00 -11.76 5.47
N GLN A 292 -24.73 -12.11 5.36
CA GLN A 292 -24.09 -13.07 6.27
C GLN A 292 -24.06 -12.57 7.70
N MET A 293 -23.80 -11.28 7.95
CA MET A 293 -23.87 -10.68 9.29
C MET A 293 -25.26 -10.82 9.90
N VAL A 294 -26.32 -10.54 9.13
CA VAL A 294 -27.70 -10.70 9.59
C VAL A 294 -28.03 -12.17 9.86
N LEU A 295 -27.71 -13.07 8.93
CA LEU A 295 -27.97 -14.51 9.09
C LEU A 295 -27.21 -15.10 10.27
N ALA A 296 -25.94 -14.73 10.46
CA ALA A 296 -25.14 -15.13 11.61
C ALA A 296 -25.73 -14.60 12.92
N SER A 297 -26.23 -13.37 12.92
CA SER A 297 -26.90 -12.78 14.09
C SER A 297 -28.18 -13.53 14.47
N LEU A 298 -29.01 -13.88 13.49
CA LEU A 298 -30.21 -14.69 13.69
C LEU A 298 -29.88 -16.10 14.19
N GLN A 299 -28.79 -16.71 13.68
CA GLN A 299 -28.34 -18.01 14.16
C GLN A 299 -27.83 -17.93 15.61
N THR A 300 -27.11 -16.87 15.97
CA THR A 300 -26.66 -16.63 17.33
C THR A 300 -27.84 -16.42 18.28
N ASP A 301 -28.87 -15.68 17.87
CA ASP A 301 -30.12 -15.52 18.63
C ASP A 301 -30.78 -16.87 18.93
N ASN A 302 -30.95 -17.72 17.91
CA ASN A 302 -31.51 -19.06 18.10
C ASN A 302 -30.69 -19.93 19.06
N LYS A 303 -29.35 -19.81 19.05
CA LYS A 303 -28.48 -20.53 19.99
C LYS A 303 -28.64 -20.01 21.42
N LEU A 304 -28.77 -18.69 21.59
CA LEU A 304 -29.01 -18.08 22.89
C LEU A 304 -30.40 -18.47 23.44
N ASP A 305 -31.43 -18.48 22.61
CA ASP A 305 -32.77 -18.94 23.00
C ASP A 305 -32.77 -20.44 23.36
N SER A 306 -32.02 -21.26 22.62
CA SER A 306 -31.84 -22.70 22.95
C SER A 306 -31.16 -22.87 24.30
N LEU A 307 -30.09 -22.10 24.56
CA LEU A 307 -29.40 -22.11 25.85
C LEU A 307 -30.31 -21.65 26.99
N HIS A 308 -31.14 -20.62 26.77
CA HIS A 308 -32.09 -20.16 27.78
C HIS A 308 -33.10 -21.26 28.15
N ASN A 309 -33.66 -21.96 27.16
CA ASN A 309 -34.59 -23.06 27.40
C ASN A 309 -33.94 -24.21 28.19
N SER A 310 -32.66 -24.51 27.95
CA SER A 310 -31.90 -25.49 28.73
C SER A 310 -31.64 -25.05 30.17
N LEU A 311 -31.65 -23.76 30.47
CA LEU A 311 -31.49 -23.25 31.84
C LEU A 311 -32.79 -23.27 32.66
N ASP A 312 -33.93 -23.35 31.99
CA ASP A 312 -35.26 -23.42 32.60
C ASP A 312 -35.77 -24.86 32.78
N SER A 313 -35.01 -25.87 32.32
CA SER A 313 -35.37 -27.28 32.51
C SER A 313 -35.10 -27.76 33.95
N ASP A 314 -35.99 -28.58 34.50
CA ASP A 314 -35.82 -29.18 35.82
C ASP A 314 -34.69 -30.22 35.86
N TRP A 315 -34.11 -30.40 37.05
CA TRP A 315 -33.14 -31.47 37.29
C TRP A 315 -33.78 -32.84 37.11
N ASP A 316 -33.30 -33.60 36.13
CA ASP A 316 -33.61 -35.01 35.96
C ASP A 316 -32.40 -35.88 36.28
N ARG A 317 -32.62 -36.85 37.18
CA ARG A 317 -31.61 -37.77 37.72
C ARG A 317 -31.08 -38.74 36.66
N ASP A 318 -31.86 -39.03 35.60
CA ASP A 318 -31.50 -40.03 34.60
C ASP A 318 -30.80 -39.44 33.36
N ASN A 319 -31.02 -38.17 33.00
CA ASN A 319 -30.33 -37.51 31.88
C ASN A 319 -30.27 -35.96 31.89
N GLY A 320 -31.03 -35.24 32.72
CA GLY A 320 -31.34 -33.81 32.48
C GLY A 320 -30.35 -32.74 32.94
N GLY A 321 -29.17 -33.12 33.45
CA GLY A 321 -28.20 -32.12 33.92
C GLY A 321 -26.75 -32.38 33.53
N LYS A 322 -26.48 -33.52 32.89
CA LYS A 322 -25.12 -33.94 32.56
C LYS A 322 -24.47 -33.03 31.52
N GLU A 323 -25.23 -32.57 30.52
CA GLU A 323 -24.72 -31.68 29.46
C GLU A 323 -24.25 -30.31 30.00
N LEU A 324 -25.02 -29.70 30.90
CA LEU A 324 -24.67 -28.41 31.52
C LEU A 324 -23.48 -28.53 32.47
N ILE A 325 -23.41 -29.64 33.24
CA ILE A 325 -22.27 -29.92 34.11
C ILE A 325 -21.02 -30.19 33.26
N GLU A 326 -21.11 -30.98 32.19
CA GLU A 326 -19.97 -31.25 31.30
C GLU A 326 -19.47 -29.98 30.58
N LEU A 327 -20.36 -29.04 30.27
CA LEU A 327 -20.01 -27.78 29.61
C LEU A 327 -19.16 -26.85 30.50
N ILE A 328 -19.42 -26.81 31.81
CA ILE A 328 -18.69 -25.94 32.76
C ILE A 328 -17.56 -26.70 33.46
N GLN A 329 -17.83 -27.93 33.90
CA GLN A 329 -16.98 -28.75 34.74
C GLN A 329 -16.88 -30.17 34.17
N PRO A 330 -16.18 -30.36 33.05
CA PRO A 330 -16.03 -31.68 32.42
C PRO A 330 -15.38 -32.67 33.40
N GLY A 331 -16.03 -33.84 33.59
CA GLY A 331 -15.54 -34.91 34.48
C GLY A 331 -15.97 -34.79 35.96
N GLN A 332 -16.78 -33.79 36.32
CA GLN A 332 -17.32 -33.63 37.66
C GLN A 332 -18.41 -34.68 37.98
N ARG A 333 -18.71 -34.87 39.27
CA ARG A 333 -19.81 -35.74 39.70
C ARG A 333 -21.16 -35.12 39.34
N VAL A 334 -22.03 -35.91 38.72
CA VAL A 334 -23.41 -35.53 38.41
C VAL A 334 -24.24 -35.60 39.69
N SER A 335 -24.40 -34.47 40.37
CA SER A 335 -25.26 -34.30 41.54
C SER A 335 -26.13 -33.06 41.40
N LYS A 336 -27.24 -33.02 42.15
CA LYS A 336 -28.17 -31.89 42.13
C LYS A 336 -27.47 -30.58 42.52
N ASP A 337 -26.64 -30.60 43.57
CA ASP A 337 -25.93 -29.40 44.04
C ASP A 337 -24.91 -28.88 43.00
N VAL A 338 -24.23 -29.78 42.30
CA VAL A 338 -23.27 -29.43 41.24
C VAL A 338 -24.00 -28.87 40.01
N TRP A 339 -25.18 -29.41 39.71
CA TRP A 339 -26.04 -28.89 38.66
C TRP A 339 -26.60 -27.50 38.99
N GLU A 340 -27.13 -27.30 40.20
CA GLU A 340 -27.64 -26.00 40.65
C GLU A 340 -26.54 -24.91 40.58
N ALA A 341 -25.31 -25.24 41.01
CA ALA A 341 -24.17 -24.34 40.88
C ALA A 341 -23.78 -24.07 39.41
N SER A 342 -23.84 -25.08 38.55
CA SER A 342 -23.54 -24.97 37.12
C SER A 342 -24.59 -24.11 36.38
N VAL A 343 -25.87 -24.28 36.71
CA VAL A 343 -26.96 -23.47 36.17
C VAL A 343 -26.78 -21.99 36.54
N GLU A 344 -26.38 -21.68 37.76
CA GLU A 344 -26.17 -20.29 38.18
C GLU A 344 -24.99 -19.62 37.44
N VAL A 345 -23.90 -20.36 37.23
CA VAL A 345 -22.77 -19.89 36.40
C VAL A 345 -23.22 -19.69 34.96
N MET A 346 -23.93 -20.66 34.36
CA MET A 346 -24.44 -20.50 32.99
C MET A 346 -25.44 -19.36 32.86
N ARG A 347 -26.28 -19.09 33.86
CA ARG A 347 -27.21 -17.97 33.87
C ARG A 347 -26.47 -16.63 33.83
N THR A 348 -25.36 -16.54 34.55
CA THR A 348 -24.48 -15.36 34.53
C THR A 348 -23.83 -15.20 33.15
N VAL A 349 -23.26 -16.28 32.59
CA VAL A 349 -22.65 -16.26 31.25
C VAL A 349 -23.69 -15.91 30.18
N TYR A 350 -24.88 -16.50 30.24
CA TYR A 350 -26.00 -16.21 29.34
C TYR A 350 -26.38 -14.73 29.40
N ARG A 351 -26.58 -14.16 30.59
CA ARG A 351 -26.90 -12.73 30.74
C ARG A 351 -25.84 -11.83 30.10
N ASN A 352 -24.56 -12.11 30.36
CA ASN A 352 -23.45 -11.33 29.80
C ASN A 352 -23.38 -11.45 28.26
N LEU A 353 -23.50 -12.66 27.72
CA LEU A 353 -23.53 -12.88 26.28
C LEU A 353 -24.74 -12.19 25.64
N ARG A 354 -25.93 -12.35 26.23
CA ARG A 354 -27.17 -11.74 25.74
C ARG A 354 -27.05 -10.22 25.73
N GLN A 355 -26.55 -9.62 26.81
CA GLN A 355 -26.31 -8.17 26.89
C GLN A 355 -25.33 -7.68 25.81
N SER A 356 -24.20 -8.38 25.62
CA SER A 356 -23.20 -8.04 24.61
C SER A 356 -23.75 -8.12 23.19
N TYR A 357 -24.43 -9.21 22.83
CA TYR A 357 -25.04 -9.36 21.51
C TYR A 357 -26.19 -8.40 21.26
N CYS A 358 -27.06 -8.15 22.25
CA CYS A 358 -28.13 -7.17 22.12
C CYS A 358 -27.57 -5.78 21.85
N ARG A 359 -26.54 -5.35 22.59
CA ARG A 359 -25.86 -4.07 22.36
C ARG A 359 -25.31 -4.00 20.94
N LYS A 360 -24.57 -5.02 20.51
CA LYS A 360 -24.01 -5.11 19.17
C LYS A 360 -25.08 -5.03 18.06
N TRP A 361 -26.20 -5.73 18.22
CA TRP A 361 -27.29 -5.68 17.23
C TRP A 361 -27.98 -4.32 17.18
N MET A 362 -28.14 -3.66 18.33
CA MET A 362 -28.67 -2.29 18.39
C MET A 362 -27.72 -1.30 17.71
N ASP A 363 -26.42 -1.39 17.98
CA ASP A 363 -25.40 -0.53 17.34
C ASP A 363 -25.43 -0.71 15.80
N TRP A 364 -25.51 -1.97 15.34
CA TRP A 364 -25.59 -2.30 13.91
C TRP A 364 -26.88 -1.85 13.23
N ASP A 365 -28.00 -1.72 13.96
CA ASP A 365 -29.31 -1.44 13.36
C ASP A 365 -29.35 -0.10 12.62
N SER A 366 -28.58 0.88 13.11
CA SER A 366 -28.44 2.22 12.53
C SER A 366 -28.08 2.18 11.03
N ASP A 367 -27.21 1.26 10.62
CA ASP A 367 -26.73 1.12 9.25
C ASP A 367 -27.36 -0.07 8.49
N MET A 368 -27.73 -1.14 9.20
CA MET A 368 -28.11 -2.42 8.59
C MET A 368 -29.28 -2.29 7.61
N GLY A 369 -30.28 -1.46 7.95
CA GLY A 369 -31.44 -1.22 7.08
C GLY A 369 -31.10 -0.49 5.78
N ARG A 370 -30.12 0.43 5.81
CA ARG A 370 -29.60 1.08 4.60
C ARG A 370 -28.79 0.08 3.78
N LEU A 371 -27.90 -0.66 4.42
CA LEU A 371 -27.02 -1.63 3.78
C LEU A 371 -27.78 -2.73 3.01
N LEU A 372 -28.81 -3.33 3.63
CA LEU A 372 -29.63 -4.36 2.98
C LEU A 372 -30.36 -3.84 1.74
N ARG A 373 -30.89 -2.61 1.80
CA ARG A 373 -31.61 -1.99 0.67
C ARG A 373 -30.66 -1.57 -0.46
N ALA A 374 -29.61 -0.82 -0.13
CA ALA A 374 -28.68 -0.27 -1.12
C ALA A 374 -27.89 -1.35 -1.87
N THR A 375 -27.59 -2.46 -1.19
CA THR A 375 -26.83 -3.57 -1.80
C THR A 375 -27.69 -4.56 -2.58
N LEU A 376 -29.03 -4.47 -2.52
CA LEU A 376 -29.94 -5.44 -3.14
C LEU A 376 -29.63 -5.67 -4.62
N GLN A 377 -29.48 -4.59 -5.39
CA GLN A 377 -29.17 -4.61 -6.82
C GLN A 377 -27.85 -5.32 -7.18
N TYR A 378 -26.97 -5.53 -6.21
CA TYR A 378 -25.68 -6.19 -6.40
C TYR A 378 -25.68 -7.64 -5.92
N THR A 379 -26.84 -8.19 -5.57
CA THR A 379 -26.97 -9.57 -5.08
C THR A 379 -27.90 -10.40 -5.95
N THR A 380 -27.83 -11.72 -5.79
CA THR A 380 -28.76 -12.68 -6.39
C THR A 380 -30.04 -12.86 -5.56
N CYS A 381 -30.19 -12.09 -4.49
CA CYS A 381 -31.33 -12.12 -3.59
C CYS A 381 -32.55 -11.51 -4.29
N SER A 382 -33.73 -12.12 -4.15
CA SER A 382 -34.96 -11.48 -4.60
C SER A 382 -35.33 -10.30 -3.67
N GLU A 383 -36.17 -9.40 -4.16
CA GLU A 383 -36.70 -8.30 -3.33
C GLU A 383 -37.50 -8.83 -2.15
N ASP A 384 -38.31 -9.87 -2.37
CA ASP A 384 -39.08 -10.55 -1.32
C ASP A 384 -38.17 -11.16 -0.25
N ASP A 385 -37.12 -11.89 -0.64
CA ASP A 385 -36.16 -12.46 0.30
C ASP A 385 -35.46 -11.36 1.12
N ASN A 386 -35.16 -10.22 0.49
CA ASN A 386 -34.53 -9.09 1.16
C ASN A 386 -35.47 -8.41 2.17
N LEU A 387 -36.75 -8.28 1.82
CA LEU A 387 -37.79 -7.78 2.73
C LEU A 387 -38.00 -8.72 3.92
N VAL A 388 -38.04 -10.04 3.67
CA VAL A 388 -38.13 -11.05 4.74
C VAL A 388 -36.90 -10.98 5.66
N LEU A 389 -35.70 -10.89 5.08
CA LEU A 389 -34.46 -10.79 5.87
C LEU A 389 -34.43 -9.50 6.71
N PHE A 390 -34.84 -8.37 6.14
CA PHE A 390 -34.96 -7.10 6.85
C PHE A 390 -36.00 -7.17 7.98
N ALA A 391 -37.17 -7.77 7.73
CA ALA A 391 -38.20 -7.95 8.76
C ALA A 391 -37.71 -8.84 9.92
N ARG A 392 -36.98 -9.92 9.61
CA ARG A 392 -36.35 -10.79 10.62
C ARG A 392 -35.29 -10.07 11.44
N TRP A 393 -34.46 -9.26 10.79
CA TRP A 393 -33.49 -8.40 11.48
C TRP A 393 -34.18 -7.41 12.42
N GLN A 394 -35.21 -6.71 11.95
CA GLN A 394 -35.97 -5.77 12.77
C GLN A 394 -36.68 -6.45 13.96
N ALA A 395 -37.18 -7.68 13.79
CA ALA A 395 -37.74 -8.46 14.88
C ALA A 395 -36.66 -8.87 15.90
N LEU A 396 -35.47 -9.23 15.44
CA LEU A 396 -34.32 -9.55 16.29
C LEU A 396 -33.92 -8.35 17.15
N VAL A 397 -33.73 -7.18 16.54
CA VAL A 397 -33.33 -5.95 17.25
C VAL A 397 -34.39 -5.54 18.27
N ARG A 398 -35.69 -5.58 17.90
CA ARG A 398 -36.79 -5.29 18.83
C ARG A 398 -36.82 -6.24 20.02
N ARG A 399 -36.64 -7.53 19.79
CA ARG A 399 -36.53 -8.54 20.87
C ARG A 399 -35.30 -8.29 21.74
N GLY A 400 -34.16 -8.01 21.10
CA GLY A 400 -32.91 -7.70 21.79
C GLY A 400 -33.02 -6.49 22.69
N LYS A 401 -33.69 -5.43 22.25
CA LYS A 401 -33.99 -4.22 23.03
C LYS A 401 -34.81 -4.55 24.27
N MET A 402 -35.93 -5.27 24.11
CA MET A 402 -36.77 -5.68 25.24
C MET A 402 -36.00 -6.54 26.26
N LEU A 403 -35.22 -7.52 25.80
CA LEU A 403 -34.44 -8.38 26.70
C LEU A 403 -33.29 -7.63 27.37
N TRP A 404 -32.68 -6.67 26.69
CA TRP A 404 -31.65 -5.83 27.27
C TRP A 404 -32.20 -4.99 28.43
N GLU A 405 -33.38 -4.39 28.25
CA GLU A 405 -34.04 -3.59 29.30
C GLU A 405 -34.38 -4.43 30.53
N VAL A 406 -34.81 -5.69 30.33
CA VAL A 406 -35.04 -6.65 31.42
C VAL A 406 -33.75 -7.04 32.15
N ILE A 407 -32.64 -7.21 31.43
CA ILE A 407 -31.35 -7.62 32.02
C ILE A 407 -30.68 -6.47 32.77
N VAL A 408 -30.77 -5.24 32.26
CA VAL A 408 -30.07 -4.07 32.81
C VAL A 408 -30.95 -3.28 33.79
N ASP A 409 -32.24 -3.58 33.88
CA ASP A 409 -33.23 -2.88 34.72
C ASP A 409 -33.25 -1.36 34.45
N ALA A 410 -33.08 -0.98 33.18
CA ALA A 410 -33.03 0.40 32.73
C ALA A 410 -33.59 0.52 31.32
N THR A 411 -34.21 1.68 31.01
CA THR A 411 -34.68 1.98 29.66
C THR A 411 -33.50 2.21 28.71
N SER A 412 -33.57 1.61 27.52
CA SER A 412 -32.52 1.76 26.52
C SER A 412 -32.51 3.18 25.92
N VAL A 413 -31.33 3.79 25.87
CA VAL A 413 -31.10 5.11 25.24
C VAL A 413 -30.31 4.89 23.96
N GLU A 414 -30.78 5.45 22.84
CA GLU A 414 -30.08 5.41 21.56
C GLU A 414 -28.85 6.32 21.63
N ALA A 415 -27.66 5.74 21.70
CA ALA A 415 -26.41 6.48 21.49
C ALA A 415 -26.19 6.65 19.99
N SER A 416 -25.89 7.88 19.56
CA SER A 416 -25.41 8.13 18.20
C SER A 416 -24.10 7.36 17.98
N GLY A 417 -23.95 6.74 16.80
CA GLY A 417 -22.70 6.10 16.42
C GLY A 417 -21.53 7.09 16.46
N LEU A 418 -20.31 6.56 16.66
CA LEU A 418 -19.09 7.36 16.63
C LEU A 418 -18.96 8.07 15.28
N ASP A 419 -18.51 9.32 15.27
CA ASP A 419 -18.29 10.03 14.00
C ASP A 419 -17.03 9.55 13.26
N GLU A 420 -16.85 9.96 11.99
CA GLU A 420 -15.67 9.54 11.19
C GLU A 420 -14.35 9.91 11.87
N LEU A 421 -14.32 11.00 12.63
CA LEU A 421 -13.13 11.48 13.33
C LEU A 421 -12.84 10.58 14.55
N GLU A 422 -13.87 10.21 15.31
CA GLU A 422 -13.79 9.31 16.46
C GLU A 422 -13.41 7.88 16.06
N ILE A 423 -13.89 7.39 14.90
CA ILE A 423 -13.49 6.08 14.36
C ILE A 423 -12.02 6.12 13.91
N ILE A 424 -11.61 7.20 13.24
CA ILE A 424 -10.21 7.37 12.82
C ILE A 424 -9.33 7.50 14.06
N GLU A 425 -9.70 8.32 15.04
CA GLU A 425 -8.98 8.52 16.30
C GLU A 425 -8.88 7.21 17.09
N GLN A 426 -9.96 6.44 17.19
CA GLN A 426 -9.95 5.14 17.84
C GLN A 426 -9.09 4.10 17.10
N ASN A 427 -9.09 4.12 15.76
CA ASN A 427 -8.20 3.27 14.96
C ASN A 427 -6.74 3.74 14.99
N LEU A 428 -6.47 5.05 15.08
CA LEU A 428 -5.14 5.65 15.16
C LEU A 428 -4.50 5.38 16.53
N MET A 429 -5.27 5.56 17.61
CA MET A 429 -4.88 5.22 18.99
C MET A 429 -4.56 3.74 19.18
N LEU A 430 -5.08 2.86 18.31
CA LEU A 430 -4.80 1.42 18.32
C LEU A 430 -3.71 1.00 17.31
N ALA A 431 -3.37 1.86 16.34
CA ALA A 431 -2.32 1.64 15.35
C ALA A 431 -0.94 2.15 15.83
N ASP A 432 -0.91 3.19 16.68
CA ASP A 432 0.31 3.81 17.20
C ASP A 432 1.16 2.91 18.12
N GLU A 433 0.71 1.69 18.46
CA GLU A 433 1.52 0.74 19.24
C GLU A 433 2.16 -0.39 18.40
N GLU A 434 1.87 -0.50 17.08
CA GLU A 434 2.38 -1.60 16.24
C GLU A 434 3.38 -1.16 15.14
N ASP A 435 3.58 0.15 14.93
CA ASP A 435 4.47 0.67 13.86
C ASP A 435 5.82 1.25 14.34
N ASP A 436 6.10 1.25 15.64
CA ASP A 436 7.42 1.59 16.15
C ASP A 436 8.16 0.30 16.53
N VAL A 437 9.01 -0.18 15.62
CA VAL A 437 10.45 -0.48 15.83
C VAL A 437 11.00 -1.55 14.85
N ASP A 438 10.21 -2.48 14.30
CA ASP A 438 10.80 -3.62 13.55
C ASP A 438 10.82 -3.51 12.01
N ASP A 439 9.85 -2.86 11.35
CA ASP A 439 9.86 -2.74 9.88
C ASP A 439 10.71 -1.56 9.35
N LEU A 440 11.05 -0.61 10.22
CA LEU A 440 11.98 0.49 9.91
C LEU A 440 13.47 0.09 10.05
N MET A 441 13.79 -0.98 10.80
CA MET A 441 15.16 -1.49 10.88
C MET A 441 15.56 -2.30 9.64
N ARG A 442 14.62 -3.01 9.00
CA ARG A 442 14.92 -3.79 7.77
C ARG A 442 15.21 -2.93 6.54
N LEU A 443 14.65 -1.73 6.44
CA LEU A 443 14.98 -0.81 5.33
C LEU A 443 16.27 0.00 5.57
N ASN A 444 16.68 0.15 6.83
CA ASN A 444 17.93 0.83 7.17
C ASN A 444 19.14 -0.09 6.94
N GLU A 445 18.97 -1.41 7.12
CA GLU A 445 20.01 -2.42 6.84
C GLU A 445 20.29 -2.61 5.34
N LEU A 446 19.31 -2.37 4.46
CA LEU A 446 19.49 -2.51 3.01
C LEU A 446 20.17 -1.30 2.33
N TYR A 447 20.27 -0.15 3.01
CA TYR A 447 20.84 1.09 2.48
C TYR A 447 22.14 1.53 3.16
N LEU A 448 22.67 0.73 4.10
CA LEU A 448 23.98 0.92 4.74
C LEU A 448 25.07 -0.04 4.20
N MET A 449 24.77 -0.84 3.18
CA MET A 449 25.68 -1.88 2.64
C MET A 449 26.39 -1.50 1.33
N ASP A 450 26.42 -0.22 0.92
CA ASP A 450 27.19 0.19 -0.28
C ASP A 450 27.99 1.49 -0.06
N ASP A 451 28.62 1.65 1.10
CA ASP A 451 29.76 2.56 1.32
C ASP A 451 30.45 2.20 2.65
N THR A 452 31.02 1.00 2.74
CA THR A 452 32.14 0.75 3.67
C THR A 452 33.44 0.96 2.91
N ASP A 453 33.87 2.21 2.81
CA ASP A 453 35.29 2.55 2.87
C ASP A 453 35.42 4.02 3.30
N ASP A 454 36.02 4.18 4.47
CA ASP A 454 36.51 5.40 5.18
C ASP A 454 36.15 5.31 6.67
N SER A 455 36.60 4.24 7.32
CA SER A 455 37.03 4.30 8.71
C SER A 455 38.45 4.89 8.70
N ASP A 456 38.65 6.00 9.40
CA ASP A 456 39.70 6.18 10.42
C ASP A 456 39.63 7.62 10.96
N ASP A 457 38.71 7.85 11.89
CA ASP A 457 38.92 8.83 12.95
C ASP A 457 39.26 8.03 14.22
N GLU A 458 40.52 7.58 14.28
CA GLU A 458 41.14 7.07 15.51
C GLU A 458 41.32 8.26 16.45
N MET A 459 40.61 8.20 17.59
CA MET A 459 40.79 9.13 18.71
C MET A 459 42.18 8.94 19.32
N ASP A 460 43.04 9.94 19.23
CA ASP A 460 44.11 10.12 20.19
C ASP A 460 43.66 11.08 21.30
N ILE A 461 43.48 10.47 22.48
CA ILE A 461 43.47 11.09 23.80
C ILE A 461 44.94 11.21 24.25
N ASP A 462 45.23 12.31 24.95
CA ASP A 462 46.49 12.70 25.63
C ASP A 462 47.53 13.46 24.79
N ASP A 463 47.66 14.78 25.02
CA ASP A 463 48.60 15.22 26.07
C ASP A 463 48.33 16.67 26.52
N TYR A 464 48.17 16.81 27.83
CA TYR A 464 48.27 18.05 28.58
C TYR A 464 49.76 18.44 28.59
N MET A 465 50.15 19.53 27.94
CA MET A 465 51.28 20.39 28.36
C MET A 465 51.40 21.65 27.48
N SER A 466 50.56 22.66 27.76
CA SER A 466 50.95 24.06 28.01
C SER A 466 49.72 24.91 28.29
#